data_AF-A0A5C7QC18-F1
#
_entry.id   AF-A0A5C7QC18-F1
#
_cell.length_a   1.000
_cell.length_b   1.000
_cell.length_c   1.000
_cell.angle_alpha   90.00
_cell.angle_beta   90.00
_cell.angle_gamma   90.00
#
_symmetry.space_group_name_H-M   'P 1'
#
loop_
_entity.id
_entity.type
_entity.pdbx_description
1 polymer ?
#
loop_
_entity_poly.entity_id
_entity_poly.type
_entity_poly.pdbx_seq_one_letter_code
_entity_poly.pdbx_strand_id
1 'polypeptide(L)'
;MHETRKSADAAHTLLNLPAQPISEEVLLEKYAKGGERSIAAVHARVARALAQAEAPEQRKQWEERFVAALDGGFVPAGRIQSAAGTELSATLINCFVQPVGDSIAHDDEGHPGIYTALTEAAETMRRGGGVGYDFSRIRPRGAWVGSTQSSASGPVSYMRVFDRSCETVESAGARRGAQMGVLRCDHPDVEEFIHAKD
;
A
#
# COMPACT_ATOMS: atom_id res chain seq x y z
N MET A 1 58.01 -19.91 -17.93
CA MET A 1 56.63 -20.39 -17.72
C MET A 1 56.06 -19.63 -16.54
N HIS A 2 55.20 -18.65 -16.81
CA HIS A 2 54.52 -17.85 -15.80
C HIS A 2 53.06 -18.33 -15.80
N GLU A 3 52.74 -19.28 -14.93
CA GLU A 3 51.35 -19.73 -14.74
C GLU A 3 50.61 -18.69 -13.91
N THR A 4 49.79 -17.90 -14.57
CA THR A 4 48.74 -17.09 -13.96
C THR A 4 47.71 -18.02 -13.34
N ARG A 5 47.70 -18.09 -12.00
CA ARG A 5 46.60 -18.67 -11.23
C ARG A 5 45.30 -17.95 -11.63
N LYS A 6 44.44 -18.63 -12.38
CA LYS A 6 43.03 -18.25 -12.50
C LYS A 6 42.45 -18.25 -11.09
N SER A 7 42.00 -17.08 -10.65
CA SER A 7 41.11 -16.93 -9.51
C SER A 7 39.98 -17.95 -9.64
N ALA A 8 39.83 -18.83 -8.66
CA ALA A 8 38.74 -19.78 -8.62
C ALA A 8 37.42 -18.99 -8.56
N ASP A 9 36.58 -19.14 -9.59
CA ASP A 9 35.20 -18.66 -9.58
C ASP A 9 34.52 -19.24 -8.34
N ALA A 10 34.14 -18.38 -7.40
CA ALA A 10 33.35 -18.77 -6.25
C ALA A 10 32.02 -19.32 -6.78
N ALA A 11 31.76 -20.61 -6.54
CA ALA A 11 30.55 -21.27 -7.00
C ALA A 11 29.31 -20.47 -6.55
N HIS A 12 28.50 -20.03 -7.51
CA HIS A 12 27.25 -19.34 -7.25
C HIS A 12 26.30 -20.26 -6.48
N THR A 13 26.16 -20.02 -5.19
CA THR A 13 25.07 -20.58 -4.38
C THR A 13 23.85 -19.67 -4.51
N LEU A 14 22.65 -20.18 -4.18
CA LEU A 14 21.42 -19.36 -4.09
C LEU A 14 21.59 -18.14 -3.15
N LEU A 15 22.59 -18.18 -2.26
CA LEU A 15 22.94 -17.13 -1.31
C LEU A 15 23.95 -16.10 -1.85
N ASN A 16 24.53 -16.32 -3.04
CA ASN A 16 25.59 -15.47 -3.57
C ASN A 16 25.46 -15.25 -5.09
N LEU A 17 24.22 -15.15 -5.56
CA LEU A 17 23.92 -14.75 -6.92
C LEU A 17 24.22 -13.25 -7.07
N PRO A 18 24.85 -12.82 -8.17
CA PRO A 18 25.02 -11.41 -8.45
C PRO A 18 23.64 -10.74 -8.60
N ALA A 19 23.55 -9.48 -8.16
CA ALA A 19 22.34 -8.68 -8.38
C ALA A 19 22.04 -8.61 -9.88
N GLN A 20 20.76 -8.77 -10.21
CA GLN A 20 20.31 -8.59 -11.59
C GLN A 20 20.24 -7.09 -11.88
N PRO A 21 20.60 -6.63 -13.09
CA PRO A 21 20.57 -5.20 -13.44
C PRO A 21 19.21 -4.53 -13.14
N ILE A 22 18.11 -5.23 -13.40
CA ILE A 22 16.76 -4.71 -13.11
C ILE A 22 16.51 -4.52 -11.60
N SER A 23 17.13 -5.33 -10.74
CA SER A 23 17.00 -5.18 -9.29
C SER A 23 17.69 -3.91 -8.81
N GLU A 24 18.83 -3.56 -9.39
CA GLU A 24 19.55 -2.32 -9.09
C GLU A 24 18.77 -1.09 -9.59
N GLU A 25 18.23 -1.16 -10.81
CA GLU A 25 17.40 -0.10 -11.37
C GLU A 25 16.17 0.17 -10.50
N VAL A 26 15.42 -0.89 -10.15
CA VAL A 26 14.23 -0.80 -9.29
C VAL A 26 14.59 -0.29 -7.89
N LEU A 27 15.71 -0.73 -7.32
CA LEU A 27 16.21 -0.25 -6.03
C LEU A 27 16.41 1.27 -6.07
N LEU A 28 17.16 1.75 -7.06
CA LEU A 28 17.52 3.16 -7.20
C LEU A 28 16.30 4.03 -7.51
N GLU A 29 15.39 3.55 -8.36
CA GLU A 29 14.20 4.31 -8.77
C GLU A 29 13.15 4.37 -7.65
N LYS A 30 12.87 3.24 -6.99
CA LYS A 30 11.70 3.13 -6.09
C LYS A 30 12.04 3.26 -4.61
N TYR A 31 13.20 2.78 -4.17
CA TYR A 31 13.47 2.53 -2.74
C TYR A 31 14.59 3.37 -2.15
N ALA A 32 15.67 3.59 -2.90
CA ALA A 32 16.76 4.46 -2.49
C ALA A 32 16.26 5.91 -2.34
N LYS A 33 16.74 6.60 -1.31
CA LYS A 33 16.43 8.01 -1.04
C LYS A 33 17.70 8.81 -0.80
N GLY A 34 17.68 10.07 -1.24
CA GLY A 34 18.84 10.97 -1.13
C GLY A 34 20.09 10.40 -1.81
N GLY A 35 21.15 10.23 -1.02
CA GLY A 35 22.45 9.72 -1.49
C GLY A 35 22.58 8.20 -1.54
N GLU A 36 21.53 7.44 -1.21
CA GLU A 36 21.59 5.97 -1.20
C GLU A 36 21.84 5.41 -2.60
N ARG A 37 22.75 4.44 -2.70
CA ARG A 37 23.13 3.77 -3.96
C ARG A 37 23.23 2.26 -3.86
N SER A 38 22.95 1.67 -2.69
CA SER A 38 23.09 0.23 -2.47
C SER A 38 21.98 -0.30 -1.55
N ILE A 39 21.71 -1.59 -1.64
CA ILE A 39 20.71 -2.26 -0.80
C ILE A 39 21.10 -2.19 0.68
N ALA A 40 22.39 -2.32 0.99
CA ALA A 40 22.91 -2.19 2.34
C ALA A 40 22.63 -0.80 2.96
N ALA A 41 22.72 0.28 2.15
CA ALA A 41 22.38 1.61 2.62
C ALA A 41 20.89 1.75 2.94
N VAL A 42 20.02 1.20 2.08
CA VAL A 42 18.57 1.14 2.32
C VAL A 42 18.25 0.33 3.57
N HIS A 43 18.87 -0.84 3.74
CA HIS A 43 18.70 -1.69 4.91
C HIS A 43 19.12 -0.98 6.20
N ALA A 44 20.25 -0.27 6.20
CA ALA A 44 20.72 0.49 7.34
C ALA A 44 19.71 1.60 7.75
N ARG A 45 19.18 2.36 6.77
CA ARG A 45 18.13 3.37 7.04
C ARG A 45 16.89 2.72 7.65
N VAL A 46 16.39 1.66 7.01
CA VAL A 46 15.15 1.00 7.43
C VAL A 46 15.30 0.39 8.82
N ALA A 47 16.39 -0.35 9.08
CA ALA A 47 16.68 -0.95 10.37
C ALA A 47 16.75 0.11 11.49
N ARG A 48 17.47 1.20 11.26
CA ARG A 48 17.56 2.31 12.24
C ARG A 48 16.21 2.93 12.55
N ALA A 49 15.39 3.12 11.51
CA ALA A 49 14.06 3.69 11.65
C ALA A 49 13.13 2.77 12.44
N LEU A 50 13.13 1.46 12.14
CA LEU A 50 12.32 0.48 12.85
C LEU A 50 12.76 0.35 14.33
N ALA A 51 14.06 0.39 14.60
CA ALA A 51 14.59 0.35 15.96
C ALA A 51 14.15 1.52 16.85
N GLN A 52 13.63 2.63 16.29
CA GLN A 52 13.11 3.74 17.10
C GLN A 52 11.86 3.37 17.90
N ALA A 53 11.14 2.30 17.53
CA ALA A 53 10.02 1.78 18.30
C ALA A 53 10.43 1.18 19.66
N GLU A 54 11.71 0.81 19.79
CA GLU A 54 12.27 0.17 20.98
C GLU A 54 12.73 1.21 22.02
N ALA A 55 12.90 0.75 23.26
CA ALA A 55 13.47 1.55 24.34
C ALA A 55 14.87 2.08 23.96
N PRO A 56 15.23 3.34 24.30
CA PRO A 56 16.49 3.98 23.87
C PRO A 56 17.74 3.11 24.05
N GLU A 57 17.84 2.41 25.17
CA GLU A 57 18.96 1.53 25.53
C GLU A 57 19.03 0.24 24.70
N GLN A 58 17.93 -0.19 24.08
CA GLN A 58 17.86 -1.40 23.25
C GLN A 58 17.98 -1.11 21.75
N ARG A 59 17.83 0.15 21.31
CA ARG A 59 17.76 0.51 19.88
C ARG A 59 18.94 0.01 19.09
N LYS A 60 20.16 0.14 19.61
CA LYS A 60 21.38 -0.32 18.92
C LYS A 60 21.36 -1.83 18.68
N GLN A 61 20.99 -2.59 19.71
CA GLN A 61 20.89 -4.05 19.63
C GLN A 61 19.83 -4.47 18.58
N TRP A 62 18.69 -3.79 18.54
CA TRP A 62 17.63 -4.08 17.57
C TRP A 62 17.96 -3.61 16.15
N GLU A 63 18.62 -2.46 15.98
CA GLU A 63 19.13 -2.00 14.67
C GLU A 63 20.06 -3.05 14.05
N GLU A 64 21.03 -3.58 14.83
CA GLU A 64 21.93 -4.64 14.38
C GLU A 64 21.18 -5.92 13.98
N ARG A 65 20.17 -6.32 14.77
CA ARG A 65 19.33 -7.49 14.47
C ARG A 65 18.47 -7.29 13.22
N PHE A 66 17.91 -6.09 13.03
CA PHE A 66 17.11 -5.79 11.85
C PHE A 66 17.95 -5.74 10.58
N VAL A 67 19.16 -5.18 10.62
CA VAL A 67 20.11 -5.28 9.50
C VAL A 67 20.41 -6.73 9.17
N ALA A 68 20.76 -7.54 10.16
CA ALA A 68 21.05 -8.96 9.96
C ALA A 68 19.85 -9.74 9.36
N ALA A 69 18.62 -9.42 9.78
CA ALA A 69 17.42 -10.03 9.21
C ALA A 69 17.19 -9.62 7.75
N LEU A 70 17.33 -8.33 7.43
CA LEU A 70 17.17 -7.80 6.08
C LEU A 70 18.22 -8.39 5.12
N ASP A 71 19.48 -8.42 5.54
CA ASP A 71 20.57 -9.02 4.77
C ASP A 71 20.43 -10.56 4.67
N GLY A 72 19.79 -11.17 5.67
CA GLY A 72 19.43 -12.60 5.69
C GLY A 72 18.24 -12.97 4.81
N GLY A 73 17.64 -12.01 4.08
CA GLY A 73 16.58 -12.25 3.11
C GLY A 73 15.16 -11.98 3.61
N PHE A 74 14.98 -11.42 4.81
CA PHE A 74 13.69 -10.87 5.20
C PHE A 74 13.41 -9.59 4.40
N VAL A 75 12.39 -9.60 3.55
CA VAL A 75 12.02 -8.43 2.73
C VAL A 75 10.69 -7.86 3.23
N PRO A 76 10.70 -6.70 3.93
CA PRO A 76 9.47 -6.07 4.37
C PRO A 76 8.71 -5.47 3.18
N ALA A 77 7.45 -5.12 3.43
CA ALA A 77 6.60 -4.42 2.48
C ALA A 77 7.32 -3.22 1.82
N GLY A 78 7.09 -3.03 0.52
CA GLY A 78 7.78 -1.98 -0.23
C GLY A 78 7.61 -0.54 0.30
N ARG A 79 6.51 -0.24 1.02
CA ARG A 79 6.36 1.08 1.69
C ARG A 79 7.35 1.26 2.83
N ILE A 80 7.61 0.20 3.61
CA ILE A 80 8.62 0.21 4.67
C ILE A 80 9.98 0.52 4.06
N GLN A 81 10.37 -0.22 3.02
CA GLN A 81 11.65 -0.02 2.33
C GLN A 81 11.79 1.41 1.77
N SER A 82 10.73 1.96 1.19
CA SER A 82 10.76 3.28 0.54
C SER A 82 10.68 4.47 1.51
N ALA A 83 10.00 4.35 2.64
CA ALA A 83 9.60 5.51 3.45
C ALA A 83 10.13 5.50 4.89
N ALA A 84 10.50 4.34 5.46
CA ALA A 84 11.01 4.28 6.82
C ALA A 84 12.30 5.10 6.94
N GLY A 85 12.38 5.96 7.96
CA GLY A 85 13.54 6.82 8.20
C GLY A 85 13.69 7.99 7.23
N THR A 86 12.65 8.32 6.47
CA THR A 86 12.61 9.49 5.57
C THR A 86 11.72 10.58 6.17
N GLU A 87 11.80 11.80 5.62
CA GLU A 87 10.91 12.91 5.99
C GLU A 87 9.56 12.86 5.25
N LEU A 88 9.30 11.82 4.45
CA LEU A 88 8.05 11.68 3.72
C LEU A 88 6.89 11.45 4.69
N SER A 89 5.85 12.27 4.58
CA SER A 89 4.56 12.07 5.24
C SER A 89 3.77 10.93 4.59
N ALA A 90 4.32 9.72 4.66
CA ALA A 90 3.76 8.50 4.09
C ALA A 90 3.51 7.45 5.18
N THR A 91 2.53 6.58 4.96
CA THR A 91 2.32 5.41 5.81
C THR A 91 3.34 4.31 5.49
N LEU A 92 3.76 3.58 6.53
CA LEU A 92 4.56 2.36 6.37
C LEU A 92 3.70 1.11 6.13
N ILE A 93 2.38 1.23 6.30
CA ILE A 93 1.41 0.16 6.09
C ILE A 93 0.92 0.19 4.64
N ASN A 94 0.84 -0.96 3.99
CA ASN A 94 0.38 -1.05 2.60
C ASN A 94 -1.15 -1.12 2.49
N CYS A 95 -1.78 -1.94 3.34
CA CYS A 95 -3.15 -2.42 3.13
C CYS A 95 -4.10 -1.83 4.16
N PHE A 96 -5.19 -1.23 3.68
CA PHE A 96 -6.24 -0.66 4.50
C PHE A 96 -7.61 -1.16 4.06
N VAL A 97 -8.54 -1.24 5.01
CA VAL A 97 -9.95 -1.49 4.74
C VAL A 97 -10.73 -0.30 5.26
N GLN A 98 -11.51 0.32 4.38
CA GLN A 98 -12.35 1.46 4.69
C GLN A 98 -13.82 1.00 4.73
N PRO A 99 -14.47 1.00 5.91
CA PRO A 99 -15.89 0.71 6.00
C PRO A 99 -16.71 1.79 5.28
N VAL A 100 -17.84 1.41 4.69
CA VAL A 100 -18.76 2.32 3.99
C VAL A 100 -20.19 2.02 4.43
N GLY A 101 -20.86 3.02 4.99
CA GLY A 101 -22.25 2.95 5.46
C GLY A 101 -23.27 3.37 4.41
N ASP A 102 -24.55 3.02 4.61
CA ASP A 102 -25.66 3.34 3.71
C ASP A 102 -26.24 4.75 3.95
N SER A 103 -25.36 5.75 3.97
CA SER A 103 -25.69 7.13 4.25
C SER A 103 -24.75 8.05 3.48
N ILE A 104 -25.20 9.26 3.10
CA ILE A 104 -24.35 10.21 2.37
C ILE A 104 -23.19 10.69 3.23
N ALA A 105 -23.47 11.14 4.45
CA ALA A 105 -22.50 11.80 5.32
C ALA A 105 -22.58 11.38 6.80
N HIS A 106 -23.68 10.76 7.22
CA HIS A 106 -23.87 10.38 8.62
C HIS A 106 -23.36 8.96 8.87
N ASP A 107 -23.02 8.67 10.13
CA ASP A 107 -22.77 7.31 10.57
C ASP A 107 -24.02 6.43 10.35
N ASP A 108 -23.77 5.20 9.91
CA ASP A 108 -24.75 4.14 9.70
C ASP A 108 -24.27 2.90 10.44
N GLU A 109 -24.79 2.70 11.66
CA GLU A 109 -24.46 1.55 12.52
C GLU A 109 -22.94 1.36 12.72
N GLY A 110 -22.21 2.44 13.02
CA GLY A 110 -20.77 2.41 13.20
C GLY A 110 -19.95 2.38 11.90
N HIS A 111 -20.60 2.61 10.76
CA HIS A 111 -19.94 2.77 9.46
C HIS A 111 -20.03 4.23 9.01
N PRO A 112 -18.92 4.85 8.57
CA PRO A 112 -18.96 6.21 8.09
C PRO A 112 -19.79 6.30 6.79
N GLY A 113 -20.54 7.38 6.64
CA GLY A 113 -21.24 7.66 5.39
C GLY A 113 -20.30 7.74 4.18
N ILE A 114 -20.86 7.56 2.99
CA ILE A 114 -20.17 7.40 1.71
C ILE A 114 -19.11 8.49 1.48
N TYR A 115 -19.42 9.77 1.68
CA TYR A 115 -18.48 10.86 1.43
C TYR A 115 -17.44 11.04 2.54
N THR A 116 -17.77 10.64 3.77
CA THR A 116 -16.80 10.57 4.88
C THR A 116 -15.78 9.47 4.59
N ALA A 117 -16.25 8.28 4.25
CA ALA A 117 -15.41 7.15 3.85
C ALA A 117 -14.52 7.48 2.64
N LEU A 118 -15.06 8.19 1.64
CA LEU A 118 -14.30 8.68 0.49
C LEU A 118 -13.15 9.60 0.90
N THR A 119 -13.42 10.54 1.82
CA THR A 119 -12.43 11.49 2.32
C THR A 119 -11.31 10.79 3.08
N GLU A 120 -11.67 9.86 3.97
CA GLU A 120 -10.72 9.05 4.74
C GLU A 120 -9.85 8.16 3.85
N ALA A 121 -10.44 7.58 2.80
CA ALA A 121 -9.73 6.79 1.83
C ALA A 121 -8.79 7.64 0.95
N ALA A 122 -9.22 8.83 0.55
CA ALA A 122 -8.38 9.79 -0.17
C ALA A 122 -7.13 10.15 0.66
N GLU A 123 -7.28 10.42 1.96
CA GLU A 123 -6.13 10.67 2.85
C GLU A 123 -5.20 9.46 2.97
N THR A 124 -5.76 8.25 3.06
CA THR A 124 -4.98 7.01 3.06
C THR A 124 -4.16 6.87 1.78
N MET A 125 -4.78 7.07 0.62
CA MET A 125 -4.13 6.97 -0.68
C MET A 125 -3.05 8.05 -0.86
N ARG A 126 -3.34 9.29 -0.45
CA ARG A 126 -2.38 10.41 -0.44
C ARG A 126 -1.13 10.04 0.34
N ARG A 127 -1.28 9.36 1.48
CA ARG A 127 -0.17 8.87 2.32
C ARG A 127 0.50 7.59 1.80
N GLY A 128 -0.04 6.94 0.78
CA GLY A 128 0.58 5.75 0.19
C GLY A 128 -0.18 4.44 0.37
N GLY A 129 -1.26 4.40 1.12
CA GLY A 129 -2.01 3.16 1.35
C GLY A 129 -2.81 2.73 0.13
N GLY A 130 -2.92 1.42 -0.10
CA GLY A 130 -3.97 0.85 -0.92
C GLY A 130 -5.21 0.60 -0.06
N VAL A 131 -6.39 0.84 -0.60
CA VAL A 131 -7.65 0.83 0.17
C VAL A 131 -8.65 -0.16 -0.43
N GLY A 132 -9.17 -1.05 0.42
CA GLY A 132 -10.29 -1.92 0.11
C GLY A 132 -11.59 -1.41 0.72
N TYR A 133 -12.70 -1.64 0.05
CA TYR A 133 -14.04 -1.26 0.48
C TYR A 133 -14.99 -2.44 0.31
N ASP A 134 -15.91 -2.62 1.26
CA ASP A 134 -17.10 -3.43 1.07
C ASP A 134 -18.31 -2.50 0.85
N PHE A 135 -18.84 -2.50 -0.37
CA PHE A 135 -19.97 -1.65 -0.76
C PHE A 135 -21.33 -2.31 -0.51
N SER A 136 -21.36 -3.53 0.04
CA SER A 136 -22.59 -4.32 0.17
C SER A 136 -23.62 -3.76 1.14
N ARG A 137 -23.23 -2.80 1.99
CA ARG A 137 -24.16 -2.07 2.85
C ARG A 137 -25.02 -1.07 2.09
N ILE A 138 -24.48 -0.48 1.01
CA ILE A 138 -25.20 0.54 0.26
C ILE A 138 -26.42 -0.10 -0.38
N ARG A 139 -27.60 0.47 -0.14
CA ARG A 139 -28.86 -0.02 -0.70
C ARG A 139 -28.81 -0.12 -2.23
N PRO A 140 -29.55 -1.07 -2.84
CA PRO A 140 -29.49 -1.29 -4.27
C PRO A 140 -30.05 -0.12 -5.07
N ARG A 141 -29.68 -0.07 -6.35
CA ARG A 141 -30.21 0.88 -7.32
C ARG A 141 -31.74 0.82 -7.34
N GLY A 142 -32.38 1.99 -7.34
CA GLY A 142 -33.83 2.10 -7.37
C GLY A 142 -34.51 2.03 -6.01
N ALA A 143 -33.80 1.63 -4.94
CA ALA A 143 -34.35 1.61 -3.58
C ALA A 143 -34.88 3.00 -3.17
N TRP A 144 -36.03 3.03 -2.50
CA TRP A 144 -36.67 4.27 -2.08
C TRP A 144 -35.90 4.98 -0.96
N VAL A 145 -35.67 6.28 -1.11
CA VAL A 145 -35.02 7.15 -0.13
C VAL A 145 -36.06 8.10 0.44
N GLY A 146 -36.55 7.79 1.65
CA GLY A 146 -37.68 8.51 2.24
C GLY A 146 -37.45 9.99 2.50
N SER A 147 -36.22 10.38 2.90
CA SER A 147 -35.88 11.76 3.25
C SER A 147 -35.91 12.71 2.04
N THR A 148 -35.53 12.21 0.86
CA THR A 148 -35.46 13.00 -0.39
C THR A 148 -36.60 12.69 -1.36
N GLN A 149 -37.48 11.74 -1.01
CA GLN A 149 -38.55 11.24 -1.87
C GLN A 149 -38.04 10.84 -3.27
N SER A 150 -36.91 10.14 -3.31
CA SER A 150 -36.21 9.77 -4.56
C SER A 150 -35.74 8.32 -4.55
N SER A 151 -35.14 7.87 -5.65
CA SER A 151 -34.52 6.54 -5.75
C SER A 151 -33.01 6.62 -5.53
N ALA A 152 -32.45 5.56 -4.94
CA ALA A 152 -31.01 5.41 -4.72
C ALA A 152 -30.26 5.08 -6.01
N SER A 153 -29.02 5.57 -6.11
CA SER A 153 -28.14 5.32 -7.27
C SER A 153 -27.49 3.93 -7.27
N GLY A 154 -27.47 3.24 -6.12
CA GLY A 154 -26.82 1.94 -5.93
C GLY A 154 -25.29 2.00 -5.72
N PRO A 155 -24.69 0.94 -5.17
CA PRO A 155 -23.25 0.84 -4.91
C PRO A 155 -22.36 1.07 -6.12
N VAL A 156 -22.68 0.49 -7.29
CA VAL A 156 -21.83 0.60 -8.50
C VAL A 156 -21.70 2.06 -8.97
N SER A 157 -22.76 2.87 -8.80
CA SER A 157 -22.69 4.30 -9.09
C SER A 157 -21.71 5.04 -8.17
N TYR A 158 -21.69 4.68 -6.87
CA TYR A 158 -20.76 5.28 -5.92
C TYR A 158 -19.32 4.79 -6.12
N MET A 159 -19.10 3.53 -6.52
CA MET A 159 -17.77 3.03 -6.87
C MET A 159 -17.08 3.92 -7.93
N ARG A 160 -17.84 4.46 -8.90
CA ARG A 160 -17.30 5.42 -9.89
C ARG A 160 -16.81 6.72 -9.24
N VAL A 161 -17.43 7.17 -8.15
CA VAL A 161 -16.97 8.36 -7.42
C VAL A 161 -15.63 8.07 -6.72
N PHE A 162 -15.49 6.90 -6.11
CA PHE A 162 -14.24 6.45 -5.49
C PHE A 162 -13.11 6.28 -6.51
N ASP A 163 -13.42 5.74 -7.69
CA ASP A 163 -12.48 5.59 -8.80
C ASP A 163 -11.98 6.95 -9.30
N ARG A 164 -12.87 7.91 -9.56
CA ARG A 164 -12.50 9.27 -9.97
C ARG A 164 -11.68 10.00 -8.91
N SER A 165 -11.98 9.78 -7.63
CA SER A 165 -11.15 10.29 -6.55
C SER A 165 -9.74 9.69 -6.58
N CYS A 166 -9.63 8.37 -6.80
CA CYS A 166 -8.34 7.68 -6.92
C CYS A 166 -7.48 8.20 -8.08
N GLU A 167 -8.10 8.51 -9.23
CA GLU A 167 -7.41 9.09 -10.38
C GLU A 167 -6.83 10.47 -10.07
N THR A 168 -7.50 11.24 -9.21
CA THR A 168 -7.10 12.61 -8.85
C THR A 168 -6.04 12.66 -7.75
N VAL A 169 -6.12 11.74 -6.78
CA VAL A 169 -5.21 11.73 -5.63
C VAL A 169 -3.89 11.06 -6.02
N GLU A 170 -2.85 11.87 -6.22
CA GLU A 170 -1.49 11.36 -6.35
C GLU A 170 -1.01 10.75 -5.03
N SER A 171 -0.54 9.50 -5.08
CA SER A 171 -0.03 8.80 -3.91
C SER A 171 1.41 9.22 -3.62
N ALA A 172 1.75 9.47 -2.34
CA ALA A 172 3.10 9.80 -1.92
C ALA A 172 4.15 8.82 -2.50
N GLY A 173 5.25 9.37 -3.02
CA GLY A 173 6.37 8.59 -3.53
C GLY A 173 6.20 8.04 -4.95
N ALA A 174 5.54 8.77 -5.85
CA ALA A 174 5.40 8.45 -7.28
C ALA A 174 4.72 7.09 -7.57
N ARG A 175 3.77 6.69 -6.72
CA ARG A 175 2.95 5.50 -6.94
C ARG A 175 1.53 5.90 -7.35
N ARG A 176 0.86 5.04 -8.13
CA ARG A 176 -0.57 5.19 -8.41
C ARG A 176 -1.38 4.70 -7.21
N GLY A 177 -2.55 5.30 -6.99
CA GLY A 177 -3.52 4.77 -6.04
C GLY A 177 -3.96 3.36 -6.46
N ALA A 178 -4.23 2.52 -5.47
CA ALA A 178 -4.74 1.18 -5.68
C ALA A 178 -5.98 0.99 -4.80
N GLN A 179 -7.06 0.54 -5.43
CA GLN A 179 -8.34 0.33 -4.77
C GLN A 179 -8.88 -1.07 -5.03
N MET A 180 -9.58 -1.61 -4.04
CA MET A 180 -10.35 -2.84 -4.15
C MET A 180 -11.79 -2.54 -3.74
N GLY A 181 -12.76 -2.78 -4.62
CA GLY A 181 -14.18 -2.74 -4.27
C GLY A 181 -14.73 -4.15 -4.29
N VAL A 182 -15.40 -4.57 -3.22
CA VAL A 182 -16.15 -5.83 -3.18
C VAL A 182 -17.64 -5.56 -3.03
N LEU A 183 -18.42 -6.52 -3.53
CA LEU A 183 -19.87 -6.59 -3.37
C LEU A 183 -20.25 -8.06 -3.10
N ARG A 184 -21.12 -8.29 -2.12
CA ARG A 184 -21.62 -9.64 -1.81
C ARG A 184 -22.34 -10.23 -3.02
N CYS A 185 -22.19 -11.54 -3.21
CA CYS A 185 -22.81 -12.25 -4.33
C CYS A 185 -24.34 -12.31 -4.27
N ASP A 186 -24.94 -12.02 -3.11
CA ASP A 186 -26.39 -11.95 -2.91
C ASP A 186 -26.93 -10.52 -2.92
N HIS A 187 -26.08 -9.52 -3.19
CA HIS A 187 -26.52 -8.14 -3.35
C HIS A 187 -27.36 -8.01 -4.63
N PRO A 188 -28.51 -7.29 -4.63
CA PRO A 188 -29.37 -7.19 -5.81
C PRO A 188 -28.68 -6.62 -7.06
N ASP A 189 -27.68 -5.75 -6.86
CA ASP A 189 -26.88 -5.15 -7.94
C ASP A 189 -25.65 -5.99 -8.35
N VAL A 190 -25.56 -7.27 -7.98
CA VAL A 190 -24.39 -8.13 -8.27
C VAL A 190 -24.13 -8.29 -9.78
N GLU A 191 -25.19 -8.40 -10.60
CA GLU A 191 -25.04 -8.51 -12.05
C GLU A 191 -24.46 -7.22 -12.64
N GLU A 192 -24.90 -6.04 -12.17
CA GLU A 192 -24.32 -4.76 -12.58
C GLU A 192 -22.84 -4.66 -12.17
N PHE A 193 -22.50 -5.15 -10.98
CA PHE A 193 -21.13 -5.15 -10.48
C PHE A 193 -20.19 -6.04 -11.30
N ILE A 194 -20.64 -7.23 -11.71
CA ILE A 194 -19.83 -8.16 -12.53
C ILE A 194 -19.45 -7.52 -13.88
N HIS A 195 -20.38 -6.76 -14.49
CA HIS A 195 -20.18 -6.07 -15.76
C HIS A 195 -19.59 -4.65 -15.62
N ALA A 196 -19.21 -4.21 -14.41
CA ALA A 196 -18.81 -2.82 -14.18
C ALA A 196 -17.48 -2.40 -14.84
N LYS A 197 -16.72 -3.36 -15.39
CA LYS A 197 -15.39 -3.16 -16.01
C LYS A 197 -15.27 -3.71 -17.44
N ASP A 198 -16.41 -4.02 -18.07
CA ASP A 198 -16.44 -4.43 -19.48
C ASP A 198 -15.93 -3.33 -20.43
#